data_AF-A0A840ME25-F1
#
_entry.id   AF-A0A840ME25-F1
#
_cell.length_a   1.000
_cell.length_b   1.000
_cell.length_c   1.000
_cell.angle_alpha   90.00
_cell.angle_beta   90.00
_cell.angle_gamma   90.00
#
_symmetry.space_group_name_H-M   'P 1'
#
loop_
_entity.id
_entity.type
_entity.pdbx_description
1 polymer ?
#
loop_
_entity_poly.entity_id
_entity_poly.type
_entity_poly.pdbx_seq_one_letter_code
_entity_poly.pdbx_strand_id
1 'polypeptide(L)'
;MDAQAMLAALRAELAGVEALLVILEREQQMLMTGSIATLPELTTQKSTLVADIDKQSQARLVWFPVDAAARQTLFLQQPTIATAWAALSERANRAAALNQSNGLLINQRLQHNREALHILRGQETGQPTYGPDGQQQSLGSGRTLGSA
;
A
#
# COMPACT_ATOMS: atom_id res chain seq x y z
N MET A 1 -20.18 26.79 15.68
CA MET A 1 -20.02 25.41 16.17
C MET A 1 -19.33 25.50 17.51
N ASP A 2 -19.82 24.81 18.53
CA ASP A 2 -19.28 24.94 19.88
C ASP A 2 -17.93 24.22 20.00
N ALA A 3 -17.02 24.74 20.82
CA ALA A 3 -15.67 24.18 20.99
C ALA A 3 -15.68 22.71 21.42
N GLN A 4 -16.70 22.31 22.20
CA GLN A 4 -16.89 20.93 22.64
C GLN A 4 -17.32 20.00 21.50
N ALA A 5 -18.12 20.48 20.55
CA ALA A 5 -18.49 19.73 19.35
C ALA A 5 -17.29 19.57 18.40
N MET A 6 -16.47 20.62 18.24
CA MET A 6 -15.22 20.55 17.47
C MET A 6 -14.24 19.52 18.06
N LEU A 7 -14.07 19.53 19.38
CA LEU A 7 -13.20 18.57 20.07
C LEU A 7 -13.72 17.13 19.94
N ALA A 8 -15.04 16.92 20.05
CA ALA A 8 -15.65 15.61 19.85
C ALA A 8 -15.43 15.10 18.42
N ALA A 9 -15.57 15.96 17.41
CA ALA A 9 -15.30 15.62 16.02
C ALA A 9 -13.83 15.20 15.81
N LEU A 10 -12.87 15.96 16.34
CA LEU A 10 -11.45 15.62 16.27
C LEU A 10 -11.12 14.29 16.96
N ARG A 11 -11.76 14.00 18.10
CA ARG A 11 -11.57 12.74 18.82
C ARG A 11 -12.15 11.55 18.05
N ALA A 12 -13.32 11.71 17.44
CA ALA A 12 -13.93 10.68 16.61
C ALA A 12 -13.03 10.35 15.41
N GLU A 13 -12.46 11.37 14.78
CA GLU A 13 -11.54 11.20 13.68
C GLU A 13 -10.20 10.57 14.09
N LEU A 14 -9.65 10.99 15.24
CA LEU A 14 -8.46 10.36 15.82
C LEU A 14 -8.68 8.87 16.07
N ALA A 15 -9.82 8.49 16.66
CA ALA A 15 -10.17 7.09 16.88
C ALA A 15 -10.25 6.29 15.56
N GLY A 16 -10.79 6.90 14.50
CA GLY A 16 -10.80 6.31 13.16
C GLY A 16 -9.39 6.06 12.63
N VAL A 17 -8.51 7.06 12.72
CA VAL A 17 -7.10 6.95 12.29
C VAL A 17 -6.34 5.92 13.13
N GLU A 18 -6.60 5.81 14.43
CA GLU A 18 -6.01 4.78 15.29
C GLU A 18 -6.46 3.37 14.89
N ALA A 19 -7.74 3.17 14.58
CA ALA A 19 -8.21 1.91 14.05
C ALA A 19 -7.56 1.59 12.69
N LEU A 20 -7.32 2.60 11.86
CA LEU A 20 -6.65 2.42 10.57
C LEU A 20 -5.20 1.99 10.75
N LEU A 21 -4.49 2.54 11.74
CA LEU A 21 -3.14 2.11 12.08
C LEU A 21 -3.09 0.62 12.44
N VAL A 22 -4.02 0.14 13.28
CA VAL A 22 -4.08 -1.28 13.65
C VAL A 22 -4.29 -2.17 12.42
N ILE A 23 -5.17 -1.76 11.50
CA ILE A 23 -5.39 -2.47 10.24
C ILE A 23 -4.12 -2.50 9.39
N LEU A 24 -3.42 -1.37 9.24
CA LEU A 24 -2.18 -1.26 8.45
C LEU A 24 -1.03 -2.08 9.05
N GLU A 25 -0.91 -2.14 10.37
CA GLU A 25 0.08 -2.97 11.06
C GLU A 25 -0.22 -4.47 10.88
N ARG A 26 -1.50 -4.86 10.97
CA ARG A 26 -1.92 -6.24 10.68
C ARG A 26 -1.69 -6.59 9.21
N GLU A 27 -1.97 -5.67 8.29
CA GLU A 27 -1.64 -5.81 6.86
C GLU A 27 -0.14 -6.06 6.68
N GLN A 28 0.71 -5.25 7.30
CA GLN A 28 2.16 -5.39 7.23
C GLN A 28 2.62 -6.77 7.73
N GLN A 29 2.13 -7.20 8.90
CA GLN A 29 2.47 -8.50 9.48
C GLN A 29 2.10 -9.65 8.51
N MET A 30 0.90 -9.61 7.94
CA MET A 30 0.45 -10.62 6.96
C MET A 30 1.29 -10.59 5.68
N LEU A 31 1.62 -9.38 5.19
CA LEU A 31 2.53 -9.19 4.07
C LEU A 31 3.95 -9.66 4.39
N MET A 32 4.38 -9.71 5.64
CA MET A 32 5.68 -10.28 6.01
C MET A 32 5.62 -11.81 6.09
N THR A 33 4.56 -12.38 6.70
CA THR A 33 4.41 -13.84 6.84
C THR A 33 3.94 -14.56 5.58
N GLY A 34 3.45 -13.82 4.58
CA GLY A 34 2.91 -14.40 3.34
C GLY A 34 1.51 -15.00 3.50
N SER A 35 0.79 -14.64 4.57
CA SER A 35 -0.59 -15.08 4.79
C SER A 35 -1.57 -14.23 3.98
N ILE A 36 -2.10 -14.79 2.89
CA ILE A 36 -2.97 -14.08 1.92
C ILE A 36 -4.46 -14.30 2.22
N ALA A 37 -4.80 -15.33 3.00
CA ALA A 37 -6.18 -15.80 3.18
C ALA A 37 -7.16 -14.75 3.73
N THR A 38 -6.67 -13.81 4.55
CA THR A 38 -7.49 -12.78 5.20
C THR A 38 -7.33 -11.38 4.59
N LEU A 39 -6.54 -11.24 3.50
CA LEU A 39 -6.36 -9.95 2.83
C LEU A 39 -7.66 -9.34 2.26
N PRO A 40 -8.60 -10.11 1.69
CA PRO A 40 -9.85 -9.55 1.18
C PRO A 40 -10.70 -8.90 2.28
N GLU A 41 -10.86 -9.61 3.41
CA GLU A 41 -11.61 -9.11 4.57
C GLU A 41 -10.97 -7.83 5.13
N LEU A 42 -9.64 -7.84 5.27
CA LEU A 42 -8.89 -6.69 5.75
C LEU A 42 -9.01 -5.48 4.81
N THR A 43 -9.04 -5.73 3.49
CA THR A 43 -9.23 -4.70 2.47
C THR A 43 -10.61 -4.05 2.61
N THR A 44 -11.67 -4.84 2.79
CA THR A 44 -13.02 -4.31 3.02
C THR A 44 -13.09 -3.45 4.28
N GLN A 45 -12.53 -3.94 5.40
CA GLN A 45 -12.48 -3.18 6.66
C GLN A 45 -11.72 -1.85 6.50
N LYS A 46 -10.57 -1.87 5.80
CA LYS A 46 -9.79 -0.67 5.47
C LYS A 46 -10.60 0.32 4.64
N SER A 47 -11.29 -0.14 3.59
CA SER A 47 -12.08 0.74 2.71
C SER A 47 -13.23 1.43 3.44
N THR A 48 -13.98 0.70 4.27
CA THR A 48 -15.06 1.29 5.08
C THR A 48 -14.51 2.35 6.03
N LEU A 49 -13.42 2.03 6.73
CA LEU A 49 -12.84 2.94 7.70
C LEU A 49 -12.25 4.20 7.06
N VAL A 50 -11.61 4.08 5.89
CA VAL A 50 -11.11 5.23 5.13
C VAL A 50 -12.25 6.13 4.67
N ALA A 51 -13.39 5.56 4.24
CA ALA A 51 -14.55 6.36 3.85
C ALA A 51 -15.14 7.13 5.04
N ASP A 52 -15.18 6.53 6.23
CA ASP A 52 -15.65 7.19 7.45
C ASP A 52 -14.71 8.33 7.88
N ILE A 53 -13.39 8.10 7.84
CA ILE A 53 -12.39 9.14 8.12
C ILE A 53 -12.51 10.28 7.11
N ASP A 54 -12.67 9.99 5.82
CA ASP A 54 -12.81 11.02 4.78
C ASP A 54 -14.04 11.89 5.02
N LYS A 55 -15.18 11.28 5.36
CA LYS A 55 -16.40 12.01 5.74
C LYS A 55 -16.17 12.94 6.94
N GLN A 56 -15.46 12.48 7.97
CA GLN A 56 -15.13 13.28 9.15
C GLN A 56 -14.17 14.43 8.79
N SER A 57 -13.16 14.14 7.98
CA SER A 57 -12.21 15.13 7.46
C SER A 57 -12.92 16.23 6.66
N GLN A 58 -13.85 15.87 5.79
CA GLN A 58 -14.65 16.84 5.03
C GLN A 58 -15.55 17.69 5.94
N ALA A 59 -16.19 17.07 6.94
CA ALA A 59 -16.98 17.81 7.93
C ALA A 59 -16.12 18.79 8.74
N ARG A 60 -14.87 18.44 9.03
CA ARG A 60 -13.90 19.34 9.68
C ARG A 60 -13.58 20.58 8.85
N LEU A 61 -13.47 20.46 7.53
CA LEU A 61 -13.15 21.60 6.65
C LEU A 61 -14.17 22.75 6.74
N VAL A 62 -15.41 22.46 7.15
CA VAL A 62 -16.48 23.46 7.29
C VAL A 62 -16.19 24.47 8.41
N TRP A 63 -15.50 24.05 9.47
CA TRP A 63 -15.28 24.86 10.67
C TRP A 63 -13.82 25.09 11.02
N PHE A 64 -12.92 24.27 10.49
CA PHE A 64 -11.50 24.37 10.77
C PHE A 64 -10.85 25.43 9.88
N PRO A 65 -10.14 26.42 10.44
CA PRO A 65 -9.58 27.50 9.63
C PRO A 65 -8.53 27.00 8.62
N VAL A 66 -8.65 27.46 7.38
CA VAL A 66 -7.66 27.16 6.32
C VAL A 66 -6.42 28.05 6.48
N ASP A 67 -6.61 29.28 6.93
CA ASP A 67 -5.54 30.24 7.18
C ASP A 67 -4.71 29.88 8.44
N ALA A 68 -3.39 30.03 8.33
CA ALA A 68 -2.47 29.64 9.39
C ALA A 68 -2.56 30.56 10.61
N ALA A 69 -2.75 31.87 10.43
CA ALA A 69 -2.87 32.82 11.54
C ALA A 69 -4.21 32.62 12.28
N ALA A 70 -5.30 32.36 11.55
CA ALA A 70 -6.59 32.00 12.12
C ALA A 70 -6.53 30.69 12.91
N ARG A 71 -5.83 29.66 12.40
CA ARG A 71 -5.58 28.41 13.16
C ARG A 71 -4.78 28.65 14.43
N GLN A 72 -3.72 29.46 14.34
CA GLN A 72 -2.90 29.76 15.51
C GLN A 72 -3.73 30.48 16.58
N THR A 73 -4.58 31.42 16.17
CA THR A 73 -5.52 32.10 17.08
C THR A 73 -6.48 31.11 17.74
N LEU A 74 -7.07 30.19 16.96
CA LEU A 74 -7.93 29.13 17.49
C LEU A 74 -7.19 28.26 18.51
N PHE A 75 -5.94 27.88 18.25
CA PHE A 75 -5.14 27.07 19.16
C PHE A 75 -4.76 27.80 20.44
N LEU A 76 -4.49 29.11 20.36
CA LEU A 76 -4.26 29.94 21.54
C LEU A 76 -5.53 30.08 22.41
N GLN A 77 -6.69 30.20 21.77
CA GLN A 77 -7.98 30.29 22.47
C GLN A 77 -8.49 28.95 22.99
N GLN A 78 -8.15 27.84 22.33
CA GLN A 78 -8.62 26.49 22.64
C GLN A 78 -7.46 25.49 22.65
N PRO A 79 -6.65 25.44 23.73
CA PRO A 79 -5.50 24.55 23.82
C PRO A 79 -5.83 23.06 23.67
N THR A 80 -7.02 22.64 24.12
CA THR A 80 -7.49 21.25 23.99
C THR A 80 -7.70 20.83 22.53
N ILE A 81 -8.20 21.74 21.69
CA ILE A 81 -8.33 21.53 20.25
C ILE A 81 -6.94 21.44 19.61
N ALA A 82 -6.00 22.29 20.03
CA ALA A 82 -4.62 22.25 19.55
C ALA A 82 -3.95 20.90 19.84
N THR A 83 -4.07 20.39 21.07
CA THR A 83 -3.55 19.07 21.44
C THR A 83 -4.19 17.93 20.64
N ALA A 84 -5.52 17.94 20.50
CA ALA A 84 -6.23 16.93 19.72
C ALA A 84 -5.83 16.95 18.24
N TRP A 85 -5.66 18.14 17.66
CA TRP A 85 -5.19 18.31 16.29
C TRP A 85 -3.76 17.81 16.09
N ALA A 86 -2.85 18.11 17.03
CA ALA A 86 -1.48 17.62 16.98
C ALA A 86 -1.42 16.08 17.02
N ALA A 87 -2.17 15.46 17.93
CA ALA A 87 -2.26 14.00 18.02
C ALA A 87 -2.85 13.39 16.73
N LEU A 88 -3.92 13.96 16.18
CA LEU A 88 -4.49 13.52 14.90
C LEU A 88 -3.49 13.60 13.76
N SER A 89 -2.76 14.73 13.64
CA SER A 89 -1.76 14.94 12.61
C SER A 89 -0.61 13.93 12.71
N GLU A 90 -0.13 13.66 13.92
CA GLU A 90 0.91 12.66 14.17
C GLU A 90 0.46 11.26 13.74
N ARG A 91 -0.75 10.83 14.15
CA ARG A 91 -1.28 9.50 13.80
C ARG A 91 -1.56 9.36 12.30
N ALA A 92 -2.05 10.43 11.66
CA ALA A 92 -2.26 10.44 10.21
C ALA A 92 -0.94 10.29 9.45
N ASN A 93 0.12 10.98 9.88
CA ASN A 93 1.46 10.84 9.28
C ASN A 93 2.00 9.41 9.44
N ARG A 94 1.83 8.79 10.61
CA ARG A 94 2.22 7.38 10.82
C ARG A 94 1.44 6.43 9.92
N ALA A 95 0.14 6.66 9.74
CA ALA A 95 -0.70 5.84 8.86
C ALA A 95 -0.25 5.96 7.40
N ALA A 96 0.09 7.18 6.95
CA ALA A 96 0.64 7.41 5.61
C ALA A 96 1.96 6.65 5.39
N ALA A 97 2.88 6.70 6.36
CA ALA A 97 4.16 5.99 6.28
C ALA A 97 3.98 4.47 6.24
N LEU A 98 3.10 3.91 7.08
CA LEU A 98 2.80 2.47 7.07
C LEU A 98 2.14 2.04 5.75
N ASN A 99 1.19 2.83 5.24
CA ASN A 99 0.55 2.52 3.96
C ASN A 99 1.55 2.55 2.79
N GLN A 100 2.50 3.48 2.80
CA GLN A 100 3.58 3.52 1.82
C GLN A 100 4.48 2.28 1.92
N SER A 101 4.87 1.88 3.13
CA SER A 101 5.66 0.66 3.38
C SER A 101 4.94 -0.61 2.89
N ASN A 102 3.65 -0.76 3.20
CA ASN A 102 2.83 -1.87 2.74
C ASN A 102 2.75 -1.92 1.20
N GLY A 103 2.61 -0.76 0.54
CA GLY A 103 2.64 -0.66 -0.91
C GLY A 103 3.96 -1.13 -1.52
N LEU A 104 5.11 -0.84 -0.90
CA LEU A 104 6.42 -1.33 -1.35
C LEU A 104 6.52 -2.87 -1.22
N LEU A 105 6.09 -3.42 -0.08
CA LEU A 105 6.09 -4.88 0.14
C LEU A 105 5.21 -5.62 -0.87
N ILE A 106 4.02 -5.10 -1.16
CA ILE A 106 3.11 -5.65 -2.17
C ILE A 106 3.79 -5.67 -3.54
N ASN A 107 4.41 -4.56 -3.95
CA ASN A 107 5.10 -4.46 -5.24
C ASN A 107 6.27 -5.47 -5.36
N GLN A 108 7.10 -5.59 -4.32
CA GLN A 108 8.20 -6.55 -4.30
C GLN A 108 7.71 -8.00 -4.45
N ARG A 109 6.64 -8.37 -3.73
CA ARG A 109 6.04 -9.70 -3.84
C ARG A 109 5.43 -9.95 -5.22
N LEU A 110 4.79 -8.96 -5.82
CA LEU A 110 4.25 -9.07 -7.18
C LEU A 110 5.36 -9.27 -8.21
N GLN A 111 6.48 -8.56 -8.07
CA GLN A 111 7.64 -8.74 -8.93
C GLN A 111 8.21 -10.16 -8.80
N HIS A 112 8.47 -10.63 -7.57
CA HIS A 112 9.00 -11.97 -7.35
C HIS A 112 8.07 -13.07 -7.86
N ASN A 113 6.75 -12.94 -7.67
CA ASN A 113 5.77 -13.88 -8.24
C ASN A 113 5.78 -13.86 -9.78
N ARG A 114 5.91 -12.69 -10.41
CA ARG A 114 6.00 -12.60 -11.88
C ARG A 114 7.26 -13.27 -12.41
N GLU A 115 8.39 -13.07 -11.74
CA GLU A 115 9.68 -13.71 -12.08
C GLU A 115 9.59 -15.23 -11.89
N ALA A 116 9.06 -15.71 -10.75
CA ALA A 116 8.85 -17.14 -10.50
C ALA A 116 7.88 -17.75 -11.54
N LEU A 117 6.78 -17.08 -11.85
CA LEU A 117 5.86 -17.51 -12.91
C LEU A 117 6.47 -17.42 -14.31
N HIS A 118 7.46 -16.55 -14.55
CA HIS A 118 8.19 -16.48 -15.82
C HIS A 118 9.11 -17.69 -15.96
N ILE A 119 9.83 -18.05 -14.88
CA ILE A 119 10.67 -19.25 -14.80
C ILE A 119 9.80 -20.51 -14.96
N LEU A 120 8.71 -20.62 -14.19
CA LEU A 120 7.81 -21.79 -14.23
C LEU A 120 7.04 -21.94 -15.54
N ARG A 121 6.63 -20.83 -16.18
CA ARG A 121 5.96 -20.89 -17.50
C ARG A 121 6.92 -21.18 -18.64
N GLY A 122 8.22 -21.25 -18.38
CA GLY A 122 9.23 -21.63 -19.37
C GLY A 122 9.03 -20.85 -20.66
N GLN A 123 9.16 -19.52 -20.62
CA GLN A 123 9.33 -18.80 -21.88
C GLN A 123 10.60 -19.35 -22.53
N GLU A 124 10.39 -20.30 -23.43
CA GLU A 124 11.29 -20.76 -24.46
C GLU A 124 11.63 -19.57 -25.36
N THR A 125 12.43 -18.63 -24.87
CA THR A 125 13.19 -17.76 -25.76
C THR A 125 14.36 -18.58 -26.31
N GLY A 126 14.02 -19.53 -27.18
CA GLY A 126 14.83 -19.95 -28.32
C GLY A 126 16.25 -20.43 -28.05
N GLN A 127 16.49 -21.30 -27.08
CA GLN A 127 17.73 -22.10 -27.06
C GLN A 127 17.42 -23.60 -26.97
N PRO A 128 17.82 -24.40 -27.99
CA PRO A 128 17.74 -25.85 -27.91
C PRO A 128 18.83 -26.32 -26.94
N THR A 129 18.53 -26.31 -25.65
CA THR A 129 19.48 -26.73 -24.62
C THR A 129 19.31 -28.23 -24.39
N TYR A 130 20.11 -28.96 -25.18
CA TYR A 130 20.51 -30.36 -25.02
C TYR A 130 19.46 -31.44 -25.27
N GLY A 131 19.62 -32.15 -26.39
CA GLY A 131 19.13 -33.53 -26.51
C GLY A 131 20.01 -34.48 -25.66
N PRO A 132 19.49 -35.64 -25.23
CA PRO A 132 20.18 -36.58 -24.34
C PRO A 132 21.55 -37.11 -24.83
N ASP A 133 21.95 -36.86 -26.08
CA ASP A 133 23.26 -37.21 -26.65
C ASP A 133 24.22 -36.02 -26.86
N GLY A 134 23.92 -34.81 -26.37
CA GLY A 134 24.88 -33.69 -26.30
C GLY A 134 25.44 -33.15 -27.63
N GLN A 135 24.87 -33.49 -28.77
CA GLN A 135 25.35 -33.03 -30.08
C GLN A 135 24.69 -31.70 -30.46
N GLN A 136 25.49 -30.63 -30.58
CA GLN A 136 25.09 -29.42 -31.29
C GLN A 136 24.99 -29.74 -32.78
N GLN A 137 23.78 -29.66 -33.36
CA GLN A 137 23.64 -29.70 -34.81
C GLN A 137 24.26 -28.43 -35.39
N SER A 138 25.52 -28.54 -35.81
CA SER A 138 26.15 -27.62 -36.74
C SER A 138 25.27 -27.53 -38.00
N LEU A 139 24.97 -26.31 -38.43
CA LEU A 139 24.37 -26.00 -39.73
C LEU A 139 25.36 -26.42 -40.84
N GLY A 140 25.41 -27.72 -41.12
CA GLY A 140 26.16 -28.30 -42.23
C GLY A 140 25.34 -28.19 -43.52
N SER A 141 25.42 -27.05 -44.20
CA SER A 141 24.95 -26.91 -45.58
C SER A 141 25.77 -27.80 -46.51
N GLY A 142 25.09 -28.66 -47.25
CA GLY A 142 25.63 -29.85 -47.89
C GLY A 142 26.66 -29.63 -49.00
N ARG A 143 27.62 -30.55 -49.05
CA ARG A 143 28.41 -30.85 -50.26
C ARG A 143 27.60 -31.80 -51.12
N THR A 144 27.22 -31.35 -52.32
CA THR A 144 26.65 -32.21 -53.35
C THR A 144 27.80 -32.96 -54.03
N LEU A 145 27.77 -34.29 -54.00
CA LEU A 145 28.57 -35.15 -54.86
C LEU A 145 27.59 -35.98 -55.70
N GLY A 146 27.57 -35.74 -57.00
CA GLY A 146 26.86 -36.55 -57.99
C GLY A 146 27.83 -36.88 -59.12
N SER A 147 28.18 -38.16 -59.21
CA SER A 147 28.97 -38.78 -60.27
C SER A 147 28.07 -39.65 -61.15
N ALA A 148 28.09 -39.46 -62.46
CA ALA A 148 27.98 -40.46 -63.55
C ALA A 148 27.63 -39.76 -64.87
#